data_AF-A0A2Z7A1H8-F1
#
_entry.id   AF-A0A2Z7A1H8-F1
#
_cell.length_a   1.000
_cell.length_b   1.000
_cell.length_c   1.000
_cell.angle_alpha   90.00
_cell.angle_beta   90.00
_cell.angle_gamma   90.00
#
_symmetry.space_group_name_H-M   'P 1'
#
loop_
_entity.id
_entity.type
_entity.pdbx_description
1 polymer ?
#
loop_
_entity_poly.entity_id
_entity_poly.type
_entity_poly.pdbx_seq_one_letter_code
_entity_poly.pdbx_strand_id
1 'polypeptide(L)'
;MSLLTILEFPDPRLRTKAAPVAVFDDALKQFVADLFETMYAANGVGLAATQVNVHQQVLVIDMSEERNQPLVLINAEIVEKDGAQVYQEGCLSFPGIYADVTRALKVKVKAHDVDGQEFVYAAEGPLAVAVQHELDHLAGKQAGGRRLSNRSLRIVFAGTPEFSVPCLDACRASGAEVVAAYTQPDRPAGRGRKLAPSPVKQAALAAGIAVEQPETLKTAEAQATLAAYRPDLMVVVAYGLILPRKVLAIPRLGCWNVHASLLPRWRGAAPIQRAILAGDTETGVGLMQMEAGLDTGPVLLEKRTPIGREDTGGSLHDRLAALGAEALAEGLRRVLAGETLTAAPQAADGVVYAHKLDKAESVLDFTHPAIELERQVRAFDPWPGSDAEIAGERVRVWAARAVGHRPAAVAGTVIDASREGIAIACGEGALRVTALQRAGGRRISAADYLNARPELRSPRAP
;
A
#
# COMPACT_ATOMS: atom_id res chain seq x y z
N MET A 1 -3.53 14.82 -42.41
CA MET A 1 -4.23 14.21 -41.27
C MET A 1 -3.41 14.50 -40.03
N SER A 2 -4.07 14.74 -38.90
CA SER A 2 -3.45 15.12 -37.64
C SER A 2 -3.90 14.24 -36.48
N LEU A 3 -2.96 13.90 -35.58
CA LEU A 3 -3.29 13.16 -34.36
C LEU A 3 -3.90 14.10 -33.33
N LEU A 4 -5.14 13.81 -32.94
CA LEU A 4 -5.88 14.56 -31.94
C LEU A 4 -5.57 14.03 -30.54
N THR A 5 -5.63 14.91 -29.53
CA THR A 5 -5.47 14.49 -28.14
C THR A 5 -6.74 13.86 -27.62
N ILE A 6 -6.67 12.58 -27.24
CA ILE A 6 -7.76 11.89 -26.55
C ILE A 6 -7.81 12.38 -25.10
N LEU A 7 -8.97 12.88 -24.69
CA LEU A 7 -9.28 13.24 -23.32
C LEU A 7 -9.38 11.97 -22.48
N GLU A 8 -8.73 12.00 -21.32
CA GLU A 8 -8.77 10.92 -20.33
C GLU A 8 -9.65 11.31 -19.14
N PHE A 9 -10.35 10.34 -18.56
CA PHE A 9 -11.08 10.53 -17.30
C PHE A 9 -10.09 10.95 -16.19
N PRO A 10 -10.45 11.92 -15.32
CA PRO A 10 -11.78 12.48 -15.06
C PRO A 10 -12.10 13.81 -15.78
N ASP A 11 -11.55 14.08 -16.98
CA ASP A 11 -11.79 15.37 -17.66
C ASP A 11 -13.30 15.67 -17.80
N PRO A 12 -13.80 16.79 -17.24
CA PRO A 12 -15.23 17.08 -17.20
C PRO A 12 -15.84 17.25 -18.60
N ARG A 13 -15.04 17.56 -19.61
CA ARG A 13 -15.51 17.72 -21.00
C ARG A 13 -16.01 16.41 -21.60
N LEU A 14 -15.59 15.25 -21.06
CA LEU A 14 -16.11 13.93 -21.44
C LEU A 14 -17.60 13.73 -21.08
N ARG A 15 -18.20 14.63 -20.28
CA ARG A 15 -19.63 14.59 -19.93
C ARG A 15 -20.48 15.55 -20.75
N THR A 16 -19.86 16.32 -21.65
CA THR A 16 -20.59 17.25 -22.51
C THR A 16 -21.33 16.46 -23.59
N LYS A 17 -22.63 16.69 -23.70
CA LYS A 17 -23.45 16.10 -24.76
C LYS A 17 -23.13 16.77 -26.09
N ALA A 18 -22.88 15.97 -27.12
CA ALA A 18 -22.63 16.45 -28.47
C ALA A 18 -23.88 17.04 -29.12
N ALA A 19 -23.70 18.10 -29.89
CA ALA A 19 -24.72 18.69 -30.74
C ALA A 19 -24.74 18.01 -32.13
N PRO A 20 -25.90 17.94 -32.82
CA PRO A 20 -25.95 17.46 -34.19
C PRO A 20 -25.06 18.29 -35.12
N VAL A 21 -24.41 17.63 -36.07
CA VAL A 21 -23.72 18.24 -37.21
C VAL A 21 -24.75 18.86 -38.14
N ALA A 22 -24.60 20.16 -38.43
CA ALA A 22 -25.49 20.91 -39.32
C ALA A 22 -24.86 21.22 -40.70
N VAL A 23 -23.52 21.14 -40.80
CA VAL A 23 -22.76 21.50 -42.00
C VAL A 23 -21.88 20.32 -42.39
N PHE A 24 -22.03 19.85 -43.63
CA PHE A 24 -21.28 18.73 -44.22
C PHE A 24 -20.35 19.28 -45.30
N ASP A 25 -19.18 19.73 -44.87
CA ASP A 25 -18.17 20.37 -45.72
C ASP A 25 -16.84 19.58 -45.70
N ASP A 26 -15.83 20.08 -46.42
CA ASP A 26 -14.51 19.47 -46.47
C ASP A 26 -13.80 19.46 -45.10
N ALA A 27 -14.17 20.36 -44.19
CA ALA A 27 -13.63 20.37 -42.83
C ALA A 27 -14.15 19.18 -42.01
N LEU A 28 -15.44 18.83 -42.15
CA LEU A 28 -15.98 17.61 -41.56
C LEU A 28 -15.30 16.35 -42.10
N LYS A 29 -15.06 16.29 -43.42
CA LYS A 29 -14.36 15.16 -44.05
C LYS A 29 -12.94 15.02 -43.52
N GLN A 30 -12.21 16.12 -43.40
CA GLN A 30 -10.88 16.12 -42.81
C GLN A 30 -10.91 15.70 -41.34
N PHE A 31 -11.89 16.17 -40.57
CA PHE A 31 -12.04 15.79 -39.16
C PHE A 31 -12.33 14.30 -38.97
N VAL A 32 -13.17 13.70 -39.81
CA VAL A 32 -13.43 12.25 -39.79
C VAL A 32 -12.14 11.48 -40.11
N ALA A 33 -11.33 11.94 -41.05
CA ALA A 33 -10.03 11.34 -41.35
C ALA A 33 -9.06 11.41 -40.15
N ASP A 34 -9.01 12.57 -39.47
CA ASP A 34 -8.20 12.76 -38.27
C ASP A 34 -8.68 11.88 -37.09
N LEU A 35 -10.00 11.65 -36.96
CA LEU A 35 -10.54 10.70 -35.97
C LEU A 35 -10.08 9.27 -36.22
N PHE A 36 -10.12 8.79 -37.47
CA PHE A 36 -9.61 7.45 -37.79
C PHE A 36 -8.11 7.35 -37.51
N GLU A 37 -7.31 8.32 -37.94
CA GLU A 37 -5.86 8.32 -37.69
C GLU A 37 -5.56 8.28 -36.18
N THR A 38 -6.28 9.09 -35.39
CA THR A 38 -6.17 9.12 -33.93
C THR A 38 -6.58 7.79 -33.30
N MET A 39 -7.71 7.22 -33.73
CA MET A 39 -8.21 5.93 -33.25
C MET A 39 -7.20 4.81 -33.53
N TYR A 40 -6.62 4.75 -34.73
CA TYR A 40 -5.64 3.74 -35.10
C TYR A 40 -4.32 3.90 -34.34
N ALA A 41 -3.82 5.14 -34.21
CA ALA A 41 -2.60 5.40 -33.43
C ALA A 41 -2.75 4.99 -31.95
N ALA A 42 -3.96 5.08 -31.40
CA ALA A 42 -4.30 4.66 -30.04
C ALA A 42 -4.66 3.16 -29.93
N ASN A 43 -4.54 2.37 -31.00
CA ASN A 43 -4.98 0.97 -31.10
C ASN A 43 -6.47 0.76 -30.72
N GLY A 44 -7.33 1.77 -30.92
CA GLY A 44 -8.76 1.68 -30.67
C GLY A 44 -9.52 0.98 -31.77
N VAL A 45 -10.76 0.59 -31.50
CA VAL A 45 -11.73 0.07 -32.48
C VAL A 45 -12.91 1.03 -32.72
N GLY A 46 -13.05 2.04 -31.86
CA GLY A 46 -14.04 3.11 -31.95
C GLY A 46 -13.50 4.39 -31.31
N LEU A 47 -13.96 5.54 -31.81
CA LEU A 47 -13.68 6.85 -31.25
C LEU A 47 -14.81 7.84 -31.55
N ALA A 48 -15.34 8.48 -30.53
CA ALA A 48 -16.31 9.57 -30.63
C ALA A 48 -15.64 10.95 -30.57
N ALA A 49 -16.16 11.93 -31.31
CA ALA A 49 -15.62 13.30 -31.36
C ALA A 49 -15.50 13.97 -29.99
N THR A 50 -16.41 13.67 -29.06
CA THR A 50 -16.39 14.20 -27.68
C THR A 50 -15.12 13.80 -26.93
N GLN A 51 -14.52 12.66 -27.27
CA GLN A 51 -13.27 12.18 -26.66
C GLN A 51 -12.05 12.97 -27.13
N VAL A 52 -12.15 13.78 -28.19
CA VAL A 52 -11.08 14.67 -28.67
C VAL A 52 -11.45 16.14 -28.51
N ASN A 53 -12.33 16.44 -27.55
CA ASN A 53 -12.83 17.79 -27.26
C ASN A 53 -13.61 18.45 -28.41
N VAL A 54 -14.25 17.66 -29.28
CA VAL A 54 -15.16 18.17 -30.32
C VAL A 54 -16.57 17.69 -30.03
N HIS A 55 -17.45 18.62 -29.65
CA HIS A 55 -18.79 18.29 -29.14
C HIS A 55 -19.84 18.23 -30.25
N GLN A 56 -19.53 17.52 -31.33
CA GLN A 56 -20.41 17.25 -32.47
C GLN A 56 -20.71 15.75 -32.60
N GLN A 57 -21.90 15.39 -33.10
CA GLN A 57 -22.34 14.00 -33.22
C GLN A 57 -21.64 13.28 -34.38
N VAL A 58 -20.36 12.98 -34.19
CA VAL A 58 -19.51 12.25 -35.14
C VAL A 58 -18.80 11.12 -34.39
N LEU A 59 -18.89 9.90 -34.90
CA LEU A 59 -18.12 8.77 -34.39
C LEU A 59 -17.57 7.93 -35.55
N VAL A 60 -16.43 7.29 -35.30
CA VAL A 60 -15.76 6.37 -36.22
C VAL A 60 -15.54 5.02 -35.55
N ILE A 61 -15.69 3.94 -36.30
CA ILE A 61 -15.50 2.56 -35.84
C ILE A 61 -14.79 1.79 -36.94
N ASP A 62 -13.80 0.97 -36.58
CA ASP A 62 -13.29 -0.08 -37.45
C ASP A 62 -12.84 -1.26 -36.59
N MET A 63 -13.59 -2.36 -36.70
CA MET A 63 -13.35 -3.60 -35.96
C MET A 63 -12.59 -4.65 -36.77
N SER A 64 -12.23 -4.36 -38.02
CA SER A 64 -11.46 -5.29 -38.84
C SER A 64 -10.00 -5.33 -38.38
N GLU A 65 -9.40 -6.53 -38.38
CA GLU A 65 -7.98 -6.68 -38.03
C GLU A 65 -7.08 -5.91 -39.00
N GLU A 66 -7.46 -5.83 -40.28
CA GLU A 66 -6.72 -5.16 -41.34
C GLU A 66 -6.99 -3.65 -41.44
N ARG A 67 -7.86 -3.08 -40.59
CA ARG A 67 -8.27 -1.66 -40.63
C ARG A 67 -8.82 -1.22 -41.99
N ASN A 68 -9.63 -2.08 -42.60
CA ASN A 68 -10.20 -1.91 -43.94
C ASN A 68 -11.73 -1.94 -43.98
N GLN A 69 -12.38 -1.86 -42.83
CA GLN A 69 -13.85 -1.76 -42.71
C GLN A 69 -14.27 -0.52 -41.92
N PRO A 70 -13.89 0.69 -42.37
CA PRO A 70 -14.23 1.91 -41.68
C PRO A 70 -15.74 2.16 -41.72
N LEU A 71 -16.31 2.45 -40.56
CA LEU A 71 -17.69 2.85 -40.38
C LEU A 71 -17.71 4.25 -39.77
N VAL A 72 -18.41 5.17 -40.43
CA VAL A 72 -18.65 6.53 -39.96
C VAL A 72 -20.13 6.69 -39.71
N LEU A 73 -20.51 7.16 -38.52
CA LEU A 73 -21.89 7.44 -38.18
C LEU A 73 -22.01 8.89 -37.69
N ILE A 74 -22.65 9.75 -38.48
CA ILE A 74 -22.91 11.16 -38.13
C ILE A 74 -24.38 11.33 -37.76
N ASN A 75 -24.67 12.11 -36.71
CA ASN A 75 -26.03 12.35 -36.20
C ASN A 75 -26.82 11.05 -35.95
N ALA A 76 -26.14 10.04 -35.43
CA ALA A 76 -26.67 8.69 -35.38
C ALA A 76 -27.66 8.46 -34.23
N GLU A 77 -28.74 7.73 -34.52
CA GLU A 77 -29.82 7.39 -33.59
C GLU A 77 -30.19 5.90 -33.71
N ILE A 78 -30.29 5.20 -32.58
CA ILE A 78 -30.74 3.80 -32.56
C ILE A 78 -32.26 3.76 -32.72
N VAL A 79 -32.74 3.20 -33.83
CA VAL A 79 -34.17 3.08 -34.15
C VAL A 79 -34.76 1.73 -33.74
N GLU A 80 -33.93 0.69 -33.58
CA GLU A 80 -34.37 -0.64 -33.18
C GLU A 80 -33.29 -1.35 -32.34
N LYS A 81 -33.70 -2.13 -31.33
CA LYS A 81 -32.83 -2.94 -30.47
C LYS A 81 -33.44 -4.33 -30.30
N ASP A 82 -32.61 -5.36 -30.38
CA ASP A 82 -33.02 -6.73 -30.15
C ASP A 82 -31.96 -7.54 -29.38
N GLY A 83 -32.43 -8.47 -28.55
CA GLY A 83 -31.61 -9.31 -27.67
C GLY A 83 -30.81 -8.53 -26.60
N ALA A 84 -30.03 -9.27 -25.82
CA ALA A 84 -29.11 -8.73 -24.83
C ALA A 84 -27.85 -9.58 -24.76
N GLN A 85 -26.70 -8.93 -24.59
CA GLN A 85 -25.40 -9.56 -24.37
C GLN A 85 -24.64 -8.79 -23.30
N VAL A 86 -23.85 -9.50 -22.50
CA VAL A 86 -22.85 -8.87 -21.63
C VAL A 86 -21.54 -8.90 -22.39
N TYR A 87 -20.92 -7.74 -22.53
CA TYR A 87 -19.65 -7.59 -23.23
C TYR A 87 -18.68 -6.81 -22.37
N GLN A 88 -17.41 -7.22 -22.37
CA GLN A 88 -16.36 -6.50 -21.67
C GLN A 88 -15.88 -5.35 -22.56
N GLU A 89 -16.28 -4.13 -22.22
CA GLU A 89 -15.96 -2.90 -22.95
C GLU A 89 -14.71 -2.23 -22.37
N GLY A 90 -13.82 -1.74 -23.24
CA GLY A 90 -12.73 -0.83 -22.88
C GLY A 90 -12.90 0.50 -23.61
N CYS A 91 -12.36 1.58 -23.05
CA CYS A 91 -12.49 2.92 -23.63
C CYS A 91 -11.13 3.61 -23.72
N LEU A 92 -10.84 4.29 -24.83
CA LEU A 92 -9.61 5.07 -25.00
C LEU A 92 -9.48 6.22 -24.00
N SER A 93 -10.61 6.74 -23.49
CA SER A 93 -10.64 7.75 -22.42
C SER A 93 -10.49 7.16 -21.01
N PHE A 94 -10.43 5.84 -20.87
CA PHE A 94 -10.24 5.12 -19.61
C PHE A 94 -9.18 4.01 -19.80
N PRO A 95 -7.91 4.38 -20.06
CA PRO A 95 -6.89 3.41 -20.43
C PRO A 95 -6.72 2.33 -19.36
N GLY A 96 -6.77 1.06 -19.78
CA GLY A 96 -6.63 -0.11 -18.92
C GLY A 96 -7.85 -0.46 -18.06
N ILE A 97 -8.95 0.30 -18.16
CA ILE A 97 -10.21 0.00 -17.47
C ILE A 97 -11.16 -0.72 -18.42
N TYR A 98 -11.62 -1.89 -17.99
CA TYR A 98 -12.60 -2.69 -18.70
C TYR A 98 -13.82 -2.92 -17.81
N ALA A 99 -15.02 -2.84 -18.38
CA ALA A 99 -16.26 -3.02 -17.66
C ALA A 99 -17.20 -3.98 -18.40
N ASP A 100 -17.82 -4.90 -17.66
CA ASP A 100 -18.91 -5.72 -18.19
C ASP A 100 -20.17 -4.86 -18.33
N VAL A 101 -20.61 -4.62 -19.56
CA VAL A 101 -21.78 -3.80 -19.86
C VAL A 101 -22.80 -4.64 -20.62
N THR A 102 -24.07 -4.56 -20.20
CA THR A 102 -25.17 -5.18 -20.94
C THR A 102 -25.60 -4.27 -22.08
N ARG A 103 -25.47 -4.77 -23.30
CA ARG A 103 -25.86 -4.10 -24.55
C ARG A 103 -26.92 -4.90 -25.28
N ALA A 104 -27.65 -4.25 -26.19
CA ALA A 104 -28.46 -4.99 -27.15
C ALA A 104 -27.55 -5.87 -28.02
N LEU A 105 -27.98 -7.09 -28.34
CA LEU A 105 -27.23 -7.99 -29.20
C LEU A 105 -27.23 -7.48 -30.65
N LYS A 106 -28.33 -6.86 -31.07
CA LYS A 106 -28.53 -6.27 -32.39
C LYS A 106 -29.08 -4.86 -32.26
N VAL A 107 -28.62 -3.96 -33.13
CA VAL A 107 -29.14 -2.60 -33.24
C VAL A 107 -29.33 -2.21 -34.71
N LYS A 108 -30.38 -1.44 -35.00
CA LYS A 108 -30.46 -0.65 -36.25
C LYS A 108 -30.25 0.81 -35.90
N VAL A 109 -29.36 1.45 -36.64
CA VAL A 109 -28.98 2.84 -36.41
C VAL A 109 -29.25 3.64 -37.68
N LYS A 110 -29.98 4.73 -37.52
CA LYS A 110 -30.20 5.74 -38.55
C LYS A 110 -29.09 6.78 -38.40
N ALA A 111 -28.36 7.10 -39.47
CA ALA A 111 -27.21 8.02 -39.44
C ALA A 111 -27.06 8.75 -40.78
N HIS A 112 -26.16 9.73 -40.82
CA HIS A 112 -25.70 10.39 -42.04
C HIS A 112 -24.27 9.97 -42.34
N ASP A 113 -23.90 9.93 -43.62
CA ASP A 113 -22.52 9.79 -44.07
C ASP A 113 -21.79 11.15 -44.10
N VAL A 114 -20.55 11.16 -44.57
CA VAL A 114 -19.71 12.37 -44.64
C VAL A 114 -20.21 13.41 -45.66
N ASP A 115 -21.09 13.02 -46.58
CA ASP A 115 -21.73 13.88 -47.57
C ASP A 115 -23.15 14.32 -47.13
N GLY A 116 -23.57 13.91 -45.94
CA GLY A 116 -24.89 14.25 -45.38
C GLY A 116 -26.03 13.39 -45.94
N GLN A 117 -25.74 12.26 -46.58
CA GLN A 117 -26.77 11.33 -47.04
C GLN A 117 -27.21 10.43 -45.90
N GLU A 118 -28.51 10.35 -45.67
CA GLU A 118 -29.11 9.53 -44.61
C GLU A 118 -29.12 8.05 -45.00
N PHE A 119 -28.75 7.17 -44.08
CA PHE A 119 -28.80 5.73 -44.24
C PHE A 119 -29.19 5.01 -42.94
N VAL A 120 -29.55 3.73 -43.07
CA VAL A 120 -29.80 2.83 -41.93
C VAL A 120 -28.79 1.71 -41.96
N TYR A 121 -28.13 1.48 -40.83
CA TYR A 121 -27.12 0.46 -40.65
C TYR A 121 -27.55 -0.56 -39.59
N ALA A 122 -27.45 -1.84 -39.89
CA ALA A 122 -27.69 -2.91 -38.94
C ALA A 122 -26.36 -3.43 -38.41
N ALA A 123 -26.22 -3.47 -37.09
CA ALA A 123 -25.06 -4.01 -36.40
C ALA A 123 -25.48 -5.14 -35.44
N GLU A 124 -24.64 -6.15 -35.30
CA GLU A 124 -24.84 -7.25 -34.35
C GLU A 124 -23.55 -7.63 -33.62
N GLY A 125 -23.68 -8.33 -32.50
CA GLY A 125 -22.55 -8.84 -31.73
C GLY A 125 -21.59 -7.72 -31.27
N PRO A 126 -20.26 -7.89 -31.41
CA PRO A 126 -19.29 -6.88 -31.00
C PRO A 126 -19.47 -5.51 -31.68
N LEU A 127 -19.92 -5.47 -32.94
CA LEU A 127 -20.14 -4.21 -33.64
C LEU A 127 -21.34 -3.45 -33.06
N ALA A 128 -22.41 -4.15 -32.68
CA ALA A 128 -23.52 -3.54 -31.97
C ALA A 128 -23.10 -2.95 -30.62
N VAL A 129 -22.12 -3.56 -29.94
CA VAL A 129 -21.53 -3.05 -28.70
C VAL A 129 -20.77 -1.76 -28.98
N ALA A 130 -19.85 -1.77 -29.94
CA ALA A 130 -19.06 -0.58 -30.32
C ALA A 130 -19.95 0.61 -30.70
N VAL A 131 -20.98 0.39 -31.53
CA VAL A 131 -21.92 1.43 -31.91
C VAL A 131 -22.67 2.00 -30.71
N GLN A 132 -23.17 1.16 -29.79
CA GLN A 132 -23.84 1.62 -28.58
C GLN A 132 -22.89 2.36 -27.62
N HIS A 133 -21.61 1.95 -27.56
CA HIS A 133 -20.58 2.56 -26.74
C HIS A 133 -20.24 3.98 -27.22
N GLU A 134 -19.95 4.16 -28.51
CA GLU A 134 -19.61 5.46 -29.07
C GLU A 134 -20.79 6.44 -29.03
N LEU A 135 -22.02 5.94 -29.20
CA LEU A 135 -23.22 6.75 -29.02
C LEU A 135 -23.42 7.23 -27.57
N ASP A 136 -23.02 6.43 -26.58
CA ASP A 136 -23.04 6.88 -25.19
C ASP A 136 -22.05 8.03 -24.97
N HIS A 137 -20.84 7.96 -25.54
CA HIS A 137 -19.88 9.07 -25.51
C HIS A 137 -20.47 10.37 -26.08
N LEU A 138 -21.09 10.31 -27.26
CA LEU A 138 -21.77 11.46 -27.85
C LEU A 138 -22.95 11.98 -27.00
N ALA A 139 -23.58 11.11 -26.22
CA ALA A 139 -24.64 11.49 -25.28
C ALA A 139 -24.11 12.10 -23.97
N GLY A 140 -22.79 12.24 -23.79
CA GLY A 140 -22.16 12.62 -22.52
C GLY A 140 -22.28 11.55 -21.45
N LYS A 141 -22.63 10.31 -21.83
CA LYS A 141 -22.73 9.15 -20.96
C LYS A 141 -21.41 8.41 -21.00
N GLN A 142 -20.72 8.34 -19.88
CA GLN A 142 -19.57 7.47 -19.75
C GLN A 142 -20.10 6.04 -19.52
N ALA A 143 -19.52 5.02 -20.17
CA ALA A 143 -19.74 3.64 -19.78
C ALA A 143 -19.34 3.51 -18.29
N GLY A 144 -20.35 3.49 -17.41
CA GLY A 144 -20.20 3.81 -15.97
C GLY A 144 -21.22 4.80 -15.40
N GLY A 145 -22.13 5.35 -16.22
CA GLY A 145 -23.22 6.25 -15.82
C GLY A 145 -24.44 5.57 -15.16
N ARG A 146 -24.54 4.24 -15.21
CA ARG A 146 -25.15 3.49 -14.10
C ARG A 146 -24.10 3.48 -13.02
N ARG A 147 -24.45 3.91 -11.79
CA ARG A 147 -23.75 3.52 -10.54
C ARG A 147 -22.93 2.28 -10.85
N LEU A 148 -21.59 2.40 -10.88
CA LEU A 148 -20.69 1.24 -10.92
C LEU A 148 -21.39 0.19 -10.09
N SER A 149 -21.76 -0.94 -10.70
CA SER A 149 -22.49 -2.00 -10.02
C SER A 149 -21.87 -2.10 -8.63
N ASN A 150 -22.72 -2.01 -7.60
CA ASN A 150 -22.41 -1.87 -6.18
C ASN A 150 -21.55 -3.05 -5.68
N ARG A 151 -20.38 -3.24 -6.27
CA ARG A 151 -19.41 -4.27 -5.99
C ARG A 151 -18.40 -3.57 -5.13
N SER A 152 -18.52 -3.86 -3.84
CA SER A 152 -17.59 -3.39 -2.82
C SER A 152 -16.16 -3.71 -3.26
N LEU A 153 -15.24 -2.77 -2.99
CA LEU A 153 -13.81 -2.92 -3.26
C LEU A 153 -13.32 -4.25 -2.67
N ARG A 154 -12.75 -5.15 -3.48
CA ARG A 154 -12.28 -6.46 -3.01
C ARG A 154 -10.84 -6.36 -2.53
N ILE A 155 -10.61 -6.55 -1.25
CA ILE A 155 -9.28 -6.46 -0.62
C ILE A 155 -8.77 -7.86 -0.28
N VAL A 156 -7.55 -8.15 -0.72
CA VAL A 156 -6.72 -9.19 -0.10
C VAL A 156 -5.82 -8.53 0.93
N PHE A 157 -5.85 -9.00 2.17
CA PHE A 157 -4.94 -8.53 3.21
C PHE A 157 -3.76 -9.49 3.34
N ALA A 158 -2.54 -8.99 3.50
CA ALA A 158 -1.34 -9.80 3.71
C ALA A 158 -0.52 -9.28 4.89
N GLY A 159 -0.46 -10.04 5.97
CA GLY A 159 0.26 -9.66 7.17
C GLY A 159 0.46 -10.83 8.12
N THR A 160 1.36 -10.68 9.08
CA THR A 160 1.70 -11.76 10.02
C THR A 160 1.66 -11.33 11.49
N PRO A 161 2.44 -10.33 11.94
CA PRO A 161 2.53 -10.00 13.37
C PRO A 161 1.33 -9.19 13.87
N GLU A 162 1.32 -8.93 15.18
CA GLU A 162 0.33 -8.11 15.87
C GLU A 162 0.24 -6.68 15.30
N PHE A 163 1.38 -6.12 14.84
CA PHE A 163 1.44 -4.84 14.13
C PHE A 163 0.44 -4.73 12.97
N SER A 164 0.15 -5.85 12.30
CA SER A 164 -0.70 -5.89 11.11
C SER A 164 -2.19 -5.93 11.44
N VAL A 165 -2.57 -6.34 12.65
CA VAL A 165 -3.98 -6.59 13.01
C VAL A 165 -4.82 -5.30 12.95
N PRO A 166 -4.38 -4.14 13.47
CA PRO A 166 -5.14 -2.90 13.33
C PRO A 166 -5.45 -2.52 11.87
N CYS A 167 -4.53 -2.80 10.94
CA CYS A 167 -4.73 -2.56 9.51
C CYS A 167 -5.74 -3.52 8.88
N LEU A 168 -5.77 -4.80 9.31
CA LEU A 168 -6.82 -5.74 8.88
C LEU A 168 -8.20 -5.25 9.34
N ASP A 169 -8.31 -4.78 10.57
CA ASP A 169 -9.55 -4.23 11.10
C ASP A 169 -9.97 -2.95 10.37
N ALA A 170 -9.02 -2.08 10.01
CA ALA A 170 -9.27 -0.91 9.17
C ALA A 170 -9.82 -1.30 7.78
N CYS A 171 -9.28 -2.35 7.14
CA CYS A 171 -9.82 -2.86 5.89
C CYS A 171 -11.27 -3.32 6.05
N ARG A 172 -11.58 -4.06 7.11
CA ARG A 172 -12.93 -4.57 7.40
C ARG A 172 -13.93 -3.45 7.69
N ALA A 173 -13.50 -2.42 8.40
CA ALA A 173 -14.34 -1.27 8.76
C ALA A 173 -14.56 -0.29 7.59
N SER A 174 -13.77 -0.39 6.52
CA SER A 174 -13.82 0.57 5.40
C SER A 174 -15.08 0.49 4.53
N GLY A 175 -15.84 -0.61 4.61
CA GLY A 175 -16.92 -0.93 3.66
C GLY A 175 -16.45 -1.68 2.40
N ALA A 176 -15.16 -2.00 2.31
CA ALA A 176 -14.59 -2.95 1.37
C ALA A 176 -14.90 -4.41 1.76
N GLU A 177 -14.88 -5.32 0.79
CA GLU A 177 -15.00 -6.76 0.99
C GLU A 177 -13.58 -7.35 1.18
N VAL A 178 -13.24 -7.78 2.40
CA VAL A 178 -11.96 -8.48 2.62
C VAL A 178 -12.13 -9.96 2.26
N VAL A 179 -11.61 -10.34 1.09
CA VAL A 179 -11.90 -11.65 0.47
C VAL A 179 -10.95 -12.77 0.90
N ALA A 180 -9.73 -12.41 1.33
CA ALA A 180 -8.77 -13.35 1.88
C ALA A 180 -7.71 -12.62 2.73
N ALA A 181 -7.14 -13.36 3.69
CA ALA A 181 -6.01 -12.94 4.50
C ALA A 181 -4.83 -13.90 4.28
N TYR A 182 -3.73 -13.37 3.75
CA TYR A 182 -2.46 -14.06 3.58
C TYR A 182 -1.59 -13.83 4.81
N THR A 183 -1.03 -14.91 5.36
CA THR A 183 -0.10 -14.86 6.50
C THR A 183 1.01 -15.88 6.31
N GLN A 184 2.13 -15.73 7.03
CA GLN A 184 3.14 -16.79 7.08
C GLN A 184 2.52 -18.12 7.57
N PRO A 185 3.05 -19.27 7.12
CA PRO A 185 2.75 -20.57 7.69
C PRO A 185 2.94 -20.60 9.21
N ASP A 186 2.15 -21.42 9.90
CA ASP A 186 2.25 -21.58 11.35
C ASP A 186 3.66 -22.08 11.71
N ARG A 187 4.31 -21.41 12.66
CA ARG A 187 5.64 -21.79 13.13
C ARG A 187 5.59 -22.20 14.59
N PRO A 188 6.47 -23.13 15.02
CA PRO A 188 6.61 -23.47 16.43
C PRO A 188 6.98 -22.23 17.25
N ALA A 189 6.23 -21.94 18.31
CA ALA A 189 6.47 -20.79 19.19
C ALA A 189 6.44 -21.20 20.67
N GLY A 190 7.11 -20.40 21.51
CA GLY A 190 7.10 -20.56 22.97
C GLY A 190 7.77 -21.83 23.51
N ARG A 191 7.64 -22.04 24.82
CA ARG A 191 8.15 -23.23 25.52
C ARG A 191 7.27 -24.43 25.18
N GLY A 192 7.84 -25.46 24.55
CA GLY A 192 7.12 -26.65 24.08
C GLY A 192 6.86 -26.71 22.57
N ARG A 193 7.24 -25.67 21.80
CA ARG A 193 7.27 -25.67 20.32
C ARG A 193 5.98 -26.14 19.65
N LYS A 194 4.82 -25.85 20.25
CA LYS A 194 3.53 -26.10 19.58
C LYS A 194 3.38 -25.11 18.41
N LEU A 195 2.78 -25.57 17.32
CA LEU A 195 2.41 -24.69 16.21
C LEU A 195 1.43 -23.65 16.73
N ALA A 196 1.81 -22.37 16.59
CA ALA A 196 0.97 -21.25 16.99
C ALA A 196 0.53 -20.49 15.74
N PRO A 197 -0.79 -20.26 15.55
CA PRO A 197 -1.27 -19.42 14.47
C PRO A 197 -0.82 -17.97 14.68
N SER A 198 -0.50 -17.26 13.59
CA SER A 198 -0.14 -15.85 13.65
C SER A 198 -1.29 -14.98 14.18
N PRO A 199 -1.01 -13.79 14.75
CA PRO A 199 -2.05 -12.83 15.12
C PRO A 199 -3.04 -12.51 13.98
N VAL A 200 -2.54 -12.34 12.75
CA VAL A 200 -3.40 -12.09 11.57
C VAL A 200 -4.26 -13.31 11.25
N LYS A 201 -3.73 -14.54 11.33
CA LYS A 201 -4.52 -15.76 11.13
C LYS A 201 -5.66 -15.84 12.14
N GLN A 202 -5.38 -15.58 13.41
CA GLN A 202 -6.40 -15.63 14.47
C GLN A 202 -7.50 -14.59 14.21
N ALA A 203 -7.12 -13.35 13.90
CA ALA A 203 -8.08 -12.28 13.59
C ALA A 203 -8.92 -12.59 12.33
N ALA A 204 -8.30 -13.11 11.27
CA ALA A 204 -9.01 -13.46 10.03
C ALA A 204 -10.01 -14.60 10.24
N LEU A 205 -9.63 -15.67 10.93
CA LEU A 205 -10.52 -16.78 11.25
C LEU A 205 -11.70 -16.33 12.14
N ALA A 206 -11.44 -15.50 13.15
CA ALA A 206 -12.48 -14.93 14.01
C ALA A 206 -13.47 -14.05 13.22
N ALA A 207 -13.02 -13.45 12.12
CA ALA A 207 -13.83 -12.63 11.23
C ALA A 207 -14.49 -13.43 10.08
N GLY A 208 -14.26 -14.75 9.98
CA GLY A 208 -14.79 -15.58 8.89
C GLY A 208 -14.12 -15.32 7.53
N ILE A 209 -12.91 -14.76 7.51
CA ILE A 209 -12.15 -14.47 6.29
C ILE A 209 -11.33 -15.70 5.89
N ALA A 210 -11.29 -16.03 4.60
CA ALA A 210 -10.47 -17.10 4.06
C ALA A 210 -8.98 -16.84 4.37
N VAL A 211 -8.25 -17.87 4.82
CA VAL A 211 -6.84 -17.74 5.20
C VAL A 211 -5.95 -18.52 4.23
N GLU A 212 -4.94 -17.85 3.69
CA GLU A 212 -3.93 -18.40 2.78
C GLU A 212 -2.56 -18.37 3.45
N GLN A 213 -1.85 -19.50 3.41
CA GLN A 213 -0.52 -19.66 4.02
C GLN A 213 0.52 -20.25 3.06
N PRO A 214 0.75 -19.64 1.89
CA PRO A 214 1.77 -20.14 0.98
C PRO A 214 3.17 -19.97 1.59
N GLU A 215 4.05 -20.95 1.37
CA GLU A 215 5.49 -20.82 1.67
C GLU A 215 6.17 -19.77 0.75
N THR A 216 5.61 -19.57 -0.44
CA THR A 216 6.13 -18.64 -1.45
C THR A 216 5.03 -18.15 -2.39
N LEU A 217 5.16 -16.92 -2.86
CA LEU A 217 4.27 -16.32 -3.86
C LEU A 217 4.78 -16.48 -5.31
N LYS A 218 5.91 -17.17 -5.51
CA LYS A 218 6.56 -17.32 -6.82
C LYS A 218 5.92 -18.39 -7.70
N THR A 219 5.25 -19.37 -7.11
CA THR A 219 4.65 -20.50 -7.83
C THR A 219 3.40 -20.08 -8.60
N ALA A 220 3.15 -20.73 -9.74
CA ALA A 220 1.94 -20.49 -10.55
C ALA A 220 0.65 -20.79 -9.77
N GLU A 221 0.65 -21.81 -8.91
CA GLU A 221 -0.48 -22.19 -8.06
C GLU A 221 -0.85 -21.07 -7.07
N ALA A 222 0.13 -20.55 -6.32
CA ALA A 222 -0.08 -19.42 -5.41
C ALA A 222 -0.60 -18.16 -6.15
N GLN A 223 -0.11 -17.91 -7.37
CA GLN A 223 -0.56 -16.79 -8.20
C GLN A 223 -1.99 -17.00 -8.71
N ALA A 224 -2.33 -18.21 -9.16
CA ALA A 224 -3.67 -18.56 -9.60
C ALA A 224 -4.69 -18.47 -8.46
N THR A 225 -4.31 -18.91 -7.26
CA THR A 225 -5.13 -18.78 -6.04
C THR A 225 -5.41 -17.32 -5.73
N LEU A 226 -4.38 -16.47 -5.73
CA LEU A 226 -4.56 -15.02 -5.52
C LEU A 226 -5.45 -14.39 -6.59
N ALA A 227 -5.26 -14.75 -7.87
CA ALA A 227 -6.07 -14.24 -8.98
C ALA A 227 -7.54 -14.68 -8.89
N ALA A 228 -7.82 -15.89 -8.39
CA ALA A 228 -9.18 -16.41 -8.22
C ALA A 228 -10.02 -15.57 -7.25
N TYR A 229 -9.40 -14.93 -6.27
CA TYR A 229 -10.08 -14.00 -5.36
C TYR A 229 -10.55 -12.71 -6.07
N ARG A 230 -10.02 -12.41 -7.26
CA ARG A 230 -10.26 -11.18 -8.04
C ARG A 230 -10.11 -9.91 -7.17
N PRO A 231 -8.94 -9.69 -6.55
CA PRO A 231 -8.73 -8.52 -5.72
C PRO A 231 -8.70 -7.24 -6.57
N ASP A 232 -9.35 -6.19 -6.08
CA ASP A 232 -9.09 -4.84 -6.54
C ASP A 232 -7.79 -4.32 -5.96
N LEU A 233 -7.53 -4.60 -4.68
CA LEU A 233 -6.36 -4.11 -3.95
C LEU A 233 -5.79 -5.22 -3.07
N MET A 234 -4.46 -5.28 -2.98
CA MET A 234 -3.79 -6.07 -1.96
C MET A 234 -3.13 -5.14 -0.94
N VAL A 235 -3.53 -5.25 0.33
CA VAL A 235 -2.94 -4.48 1.43
C VAL A 235 -1.91 -5.34 2.15
N VAL A 236 -0.66 -4.88 2.21
CA VAL A 236 0.48 -5.62 2.75
C VAL A 236 1.01 -4.90 4.00
N VAL A 237 1.08 -5.59 5.13
CA VAL A 237 1.59 -5.02 6.39
C VAL A 237 2.42 -6.08 7.09
N ALA A 238 3.74 -5.89 7.18
CA ALA A 238 4.67 -6.82 7.83
C ALA A 238 4.45 -8.31 7.47
N TYR A 239 4.28 -8.60 6.18
CA TYR A 239 3.93 -9.94 5.71
C TYR A 239 5.10 -10.95 5.75
N GLY A 240 6.31 -10.50 5.41
CA GLY A 240 7.54 -11.30 5.49
C GLY A 240 7.83 -12.21 4.29
N LEU A 241 6.98 -12.24 3.26
CA LEU A 241 7.32 -12.80 1.94
C LEU A 241 7.55 -11.68 0.93
N ILE A 242 8.41 -11.97 -0.05
CA ILE A 242 8.65 -11.09 -1.18
C ILE A 242 7.52 -11.27 -2.20
N LEU A 243 6.90 -10.17 -2.63
CA LEU A 243 5.90 -10.16 -3.69
C LEU A 243 6.61 -10.05 -5.06
N PRO A 244 6.58 -11.09 -5.91
CA PRO A 244 7.14 -10.99 -7.26
C PRO A 244 6.30 -10.04 -8.13
N ARG A 245 6.88 -9.51 -9.21
CA ARG A 245 6.20 -8.60 -10.16
C ARG A 245 4.84 -9.13 -10.65
N LYS A 246 4.75 -10.44 -10.91
CA LYS A 246 3.49 -11.08 -11.32
C LYS A 246 2.39 -10.92 -10.26
N VAL A 247 2.74 -10.99 -8.98
CA VAL A 247 1.78 -10.79 -7.88
C VAL A 247 1.41 -9.33 -7.70
N LEU A 248 2.38 -8.42 -7.82
CA LEU A 248 2.11 -6.97 -7.77
C LEU A 248 1.10 -6.52 -8.84
N ALA A 249 1.06 -7.21 -9.98
CA ALA A 249 0.18 -6.92 -11.10
C ALA A 249 -1.19 -7.64 -11.05
N ILE A 250 -1.43 -8.55 -10.10
CA ILE A 250 -2.73 -9.26 -10.02
C ILE A 250 -3.87 -8.32 -9.59
N PRO A 251 -3.75 -7.53 -8.50
CA PRO A 251 -4.83 -6.63 -8.12
C PRO A 251 -4.92 -5.43 -9.07
N ARG A 252 -6.13 -5.00 -9.39
CA ARG A 252 -6.40 -3.89 -10.32
C ARG A 252 -5.73 -2.56 -9.90
N LEU A 253 -5.71 -2.27 -8.60
CA LEU A 253 -5.07 -1.11 -7.97
C LEU A 253 -3.66 -1.44 -7.45
N GLY A 254 -3.15 -2.62 -7.77
CA GLY A 254 -1.87 -3.13 -7.30
C GLY A 254 -1.83 -3.45 -5.81
N CYS A 255 -0.65 -3.30 -5.21
CA CYS A 255 -0.41 -3.62 -3.81
C CYS A 255 -0.01 -2.37 -3.04
N TRP A 256 -0.66 -2.11 -1.91
CA TRP A 256 -0.25 -1.08 -0.97
C TRP A 256 0.50 -1.69 0.20
N ASN A 257 1.54 -1.00 0.66
CA ASN A 257 2.23 -1.36 1.89
C ASN A 257 2.10 -0.25 2.94
N VAL A 258 1.81 -0.63 4.18
CA VAL A 258 1.94 0.26 5.35
C VAL A 258 3.33 0.03 5.95
N HIS A 259 4.23 0.98 5.74
CA HIS A 259 5.60 0.93 6.21
C HIS A 259 5.78 1.79 7.46
N ALA A 260 6.46 1.28 8.48
CA ALA A 260 6.58 1.91 9.80
C ALA A 260 7.75 2.93 9.90
N SER A 261 7.91 3.77 8.87
CA SER A 261 8.82 4.91 8.88
C SER A 261 8.41 5.98 7.86
N LEU A 262 9.13 7.11 7.88
CA LEU A 262 9.03 8.20 6.92
C LEU A 262 10.02 7.97 5.77
N LEU A 263 9.52 7.37 4.68
CA LEU A 263 10.33 7.05 3.51
C LEU A 263 10.84 8.34 2.83
N PRO A 264 12.09 8.37 2.31
CA PRO A 264 12.95 7.22 2.01
C PRO A 264 13.83 6.72 3.17
N ARG A 265 13.76 7.33 4.36
CA ARG A 265 14.54 6.89 5.52
C ARG A 265 13.97 5.60 6.09
N TRP A 266 14.84 4.66 6.45
CA TRP A 266 14.51 3.38 7.06
C TRP A 266 13.72 2.39 6.19
N ARG A 267 14.09 2.24 4.92
CA ARG A 267 13.66 1.09 4.09
C ARG A 267 14.11 -0.23 4.74
N GLY A 268 13.27 -1.25 4.76
CA GLY A 268 13.62 -2.59 5.19
C GLY A 268 12.93 -3.07 6.48
N ALA A 269 13.64 -3.92 7.22
CA ALA A 269 13.00 -4.88 8.12
C ALA A 269 12.78 -4.41 9.57
N ALA A 270 13.54 -3.42 10.07
CA ALA A 270 13.45 -2.99 11.47
C ALA A 270 13.39 -1.45 11.64
N PRO A 271 12.51 -0.73 10.91
CA PRO A 271 12.51 0.73 10.89
C PRO A 271 12.33 1.37 12.26
N ILE A 272 11.46 0.78 13.10
CA ILE A 272 11.11 1.30 14.43
C ILE A 272 12.33 1.35 15.35
N GLN A 273 13.03 0.23 15.47
CA GLN A 273 14.19 0.13 16.37
C GLN A 273 15.36 0.94 15.84
N ARG A 274 15.57 0.95 14.52
CA ARG A 274 16.66 1.69 13.89
C ARG A 274 16.49 3.21 14.04
N ALA A 275 15.27 3.73 13.98
CA ALA A 275 14.98 5.13 14.27
C ALA A 275 15.36 5.52 15.71
N ILE A 276 15.01 4.69 16.70
CA ILE A 276 15.38 4.93 18.11
C ILE A 276 16.90 4.86 18.30
N LEU A 277 17.56 3.85 17.72
CA LEU A 277 19.02 3.67 17.80
C LEU A 277 19.77 4.87 17.25
N ALA A 278 19.35 5.39 16.10
CA ALA A 278 19.96 6.57 15.49
C ALA A 278 19.70 7.86 16.27
N GLY A 279 18.74 7.85 17.19
CA GLY A 279 18.34 9.03 17.95
C GLY A 279 17.47 9.99 17.16
N ASP A 280 16.69 9.49 16.20
CA ASP A 280 15.72 10.29 15.47
C ASP A 280 14.70 10.89 16.47
N THR A 281 14.31 12.14 16.26
CA THR A 281 13.32 12.83 17.11
C THR A 281 11.89 12.66 16.62
N GLU A 282 11.72 12.16 15.39
CA GLU A 282 10.45 11.90 14.75
C GLU A 282 10.51 10.61 13.93
N THR A 283 9.35 10.02 13.71
CA THR A 283 9.13 8.91 12.78
C THR A 283 7.67 8.96 12.32
N GLY A 284 7.17 7.87 11.73
CA GLY A 284 5.78 7.79 11.33
C GLY A 284 5.49 6.55 10.51
N VAL A 285 4.45 6.65 9.70
CA VAL A 285 4.03 5.61 8.78
C VAL A 285 3.89 6.18 7.37
N GLY A 286 4.33 5.41 6.38
CA GLY A 286 4.09 5.66 4.97
C GLY A 286 3.15 4.60 4.41
N LEU A 287 1.99 5.01 3.90
CA LEU A 287 1.19 4.19 3.00
C LEU A 287 1.77 4.35 1.60
N MET A 288 2.34 3.31 1.03
CA MET A 288 3.03 3.36 -0.26
C MET A 288 2.46 2.37 -1.27
N GLN A 289 2.53 2.71 -2.55
CA GLN A 289 2.38 1.74 -3.63
C GLN A 289 3.61 0.85 -3.65
N MET A 290 3.44 -0.46 -3.70
CA MET A 290 4.58 -1.38 -3.80
C MET A 290 5.11 -1.44 -5.23
N GLU A 291 6.43 -1.51 -5.33
CA GLU A 291 7.17 -1.80 -6.55
C GLU A 291 8.07 -3.02 -6.35
N ALA A 292 8.83 -3.41 -7.38
CA ALA A 292 9.72 -4.57 -7.30
C ALA A 292 10.91 -4.38 -6.34
N GLY A 293 11.30 -3.12 -6.06
CA GLY A 293 12.37 -2.80 -5.12
C GLY A 293 11.91 -2.90 -3.66
N LEU A 294 12.86 -3.09 -2.74
CA LEU A 294 12.60 -3.11 -1.30
C LEU A 294 12.22 -1.71 -0.81
N ASP A 295 10.94 -1.51 -0.53
CA ASP A 295 10.35 -0.27 -0.01
C ASP A 295 10.71 0.97 -0.85
N THR A 296 10.80 0.80 -2.17
CA THR A 296 11.18 1.87 -3.11
C THR A 296 10.00 2.62 -3.72
N GLY A 297 8.80 2.02 -3.66
CA GLY A 297 7.65 2.54 -4.37
C GLY A 297 7.13 3.87 -3.81
N PRO A 298 6.34 4.60 -4.61
CA PRO A 298 5.91 5.95 -4.28
C PRO A 298 4.96 5.98 -3.07
N VAL A 299 5.05 7.05 -2.27
CA VAL A 299 4.26 7.25 -1.06
C VAL A 299 2.92 7.90 -1.41
N LEU A 300 1.83 7.31 -0.95
CA LEU A 300 0.45 7.77 -1.15
C LEU A 300 0.02 8.71 -0.01
N LEU A 301 0.28 8.30 1.23
CA LEU A 301 -0.04 9.05 2.44
C LEU A 301 1.06 8.87 3.48
N GLU A 302 1.26 9.89 4.30
CA GLU A 302 2.22 9.87 5.40
C GLU A 302 1.56 10.41 6.66
N LYS A 303 1.85 9.80 7.81
CA LYS A 303 1.50 10.34 9.12
C LYS A 303 2.72 10.31 10.02
N ARG A 304 2.96 11.40 10.77
CA ARG A 304 4.15 11.61 11.59
C ARG A 304 3.81 11.52 13.09
N THR A 305 4.79 11.10 13.88
CA THR A 305 4.75 11.11 15.35
C THR A 305 6.14 11.43 15.91
N PRO A 306 6.25 12.18 17.01
CA PRO A 306 7.53 12.32 17.71
C PRO A 306 8.00 10.98 18.29
N ILE A 307 9.32 10.87 18.49
CA ILE A 307 9.95 9.85 19.33
C ILE A 307 10.32 10.54 20.65
N GLY A 308 9.60 10.22 21.72
CA GLY A 308 9.86 10.73 23.06
C GLY A 308 11.08 10.08 23.71
N ARG A 309 11.59 10.72 24.77
CA ARG A 309 12.76 10.21 25.51
C ARG A 309 12.52 8.88 26.20
N GLU A 310 11.28 8.59 26.55
CA GLU A 310 10.88 7.35 27.24
C GLU A 310 10.28 6.33 26.26
N ASP A 311 10.22 6.62 24.95
CA ASP A 311 9.72 5.65 23.99
C ASP A 311 10.68 4.46 23.86
N THR A 312 10.08 3.28 23.92
CA THR A 312 10.72 2.00 23.66
C THR A 312 10.34 1.48 22.28
N GLY A 313 11.02 0.43 21.81
CA GLY A 313 10.62 -0.28 20.60
C GLY A 313 9.16 -0.74 20.65
N GLY A 314 8.69 -1.20 21.82
CA GLY A 314 7.31 -1.60 22.07
C GLY A 314 6.32 -0.43 22.06
N SER A 315 6.56 0.64 22.83
CA SER A 315 5.62 1.77 22.89
C SER A 315 5.46 2.46 21.54
N LEU A 316 6.57 2.58 20.80
CA LEU A 316 6.57 3.15 19.45
C LEU A 316 5.91 2.22 18.44
N HIS A 317 6.12 0.90 18.56
CA HIS A 317 5.42 -0.11 17.77
C HIS A 317 3.90 0.01 17.88
N ASP A 318 3.37 0.06 19.09
CA ASP A 318 1.92 0.10 19.31
C ASP A 318 1.31 1.40 18.75
N ARG A 319 2.01 2.53 18.97
CA ARG A 319 1.59 3.82 18.43
C ARG A 319 1.61 3.85 16.90
N LEU A 320 2.65 3.29 16.27
CA LEU A 320 2.77 3.21 14.82
C LEU A 320 1.78 2.22 14.20
N ALA A 321 1.40 1.14 14.89
CA ALA A 321 0.39 0.20 14.42
C ALA A 321 -0.99 0.89 14.30
N ALA A 322 -1.37 1.67 15.32
CA ALA A 322 -2.58 2.48 15.29
C ALA A 322 -2.52 3.56 14.19
N LEU A 323 -1.41 4.29 14.10
CA LEU A 323 -1.22 5.34 13.09
C LEU A 323 -1.24 4.78 11.66
N GLY A 324 -0.69 3.58 11.46
CA GLY A 324 -0.72 2.84 10.20
C GLY A 324 -2.13 2.47 9.77
N ALA A 325 -2.95 2.00 10.71
CA ALA A 325 -4.37 1.72 10.47
C ALA A 325 -5.15 2.99 10.11
N GLU A 326 -4.88 4.12 10.76
CA GLU A 326 -5.49 5.41 10.41
C GLU A 326 -5.11 5.86 8.99
N ALA A 327 -3.83 5.77 8.61
CA ALA A 327 -3.37 6.12 7.27
C ALA A 327 -4.02 5.24 6.19
N LEU A 328 -4.10 3.94 6.46
CA LEU A 328 -4.76 2.99 5.57
C LEU A 328 -6.27 3.27 5.46
N ALA A 329 -6.96 3.48 6.57
CA ALA A 329 -8.39 3.80 6.59
C ALA A 329 -8.70 5.08 5.79
N GLU A 330 -7.85 6.10 5.93
CA GLU A 330 -7.94 7.32 5.15
C GLU A 330 -7.75 7.08 3.65
N GLY A 331 -6.74 6.30 3.26
CA GLY A 331 -6.50 5.94 1.87
C GLY A 331 -7.66 5.14 1.26
N LEU A 332 -8.16 4.14 1.97
CA LEU A 332 -9.31 3.33 1.54
C LEU A 332 -10.57 4.18 1.40
N ARG A 333 -10.87 5.05 2.37
CA ARG A 333 -12.03 5.96 2.32
C ARG A 333 -11.99 6.85 1.07
N ARG A 334 -10.83 7.41 0.75
CA ARG A 334 -10.64 8.27 -0.43
C ARG A 334 -10.86 7.49 -1.74
N VAL A 335 -10.25 6.31 -1.87
CA VAL A 335 -10.43 5.45 -3.05
C VAL A 335 -11.87 4.96 -3.19
N LEU A 336 -12.53 4.58 -2.10
CA LEU A 336 -13.95 4.19 -2.11
C LEU A 336 -14.87 5.36 -2.50
N ALA A 337 -14.47 6.59 -2.23
CA ALA A 337 -15.16 7.81 -2.69
C ALA A 337 -14.89 8.13 -4.17
N GLY A 338 -14.11 7.31 -4.88
CA GLY A 338 -13.76 7.49 -6.29
C GLY A 338 -12.54 8.37 -6.53
N GLU A 339 -11.77 8.70 -5.49
CA GLU A 339 -10.57 9.49 -5.62
C GLU A 339 -9.37 8.65 -6.07
N THR A 340 -8.60 9.16 -7.03
CA THR A 340 -7.27 8.63 -7.36
C THR A 340 -6.23 9.28 -6.47
N LEU A 341 -5.60 8.49 -5.60
CA LEU A 341 -4.51 8.99 -4.75
C LEU A 341 -3.26 9.26 -5.59
N THR A 342 -2.72 10.48 -5.50
CA THR A 342 -1.44 10.82 -6.12
C THR A 342 -0.30 10.17 -5.35
N ALA A 343 0.44 9.27 -6.01
CA ALA A 343 1.63 8.64 -5.43
C ALA A 343 2.85 9.52 -5.69
N ALA A 344 3.48 10.03 -4.63
CA ALA A 344 4.70 10.82 -4.71
C ALA A 344 5.94 9.92 -4.78
N PRO A 345 6.78 10.02 -5.83
CA PRO A 345 8.06 9.32 -5.88
C PRO A 345 8.92 9.68 -4.67
N GLN A 346 9.61 8.68 -4.13
CA GLN A 346 10.56 8.92 -3.03
C GLN A 346 11.76 9.74 -3.53
N ALA A 347 12.26 10.64 -2.69
CA ALA A 347 13.49 11.38 -2.97
C ALA A 347 14.70 10.43 -3.07
N ALA A 348 15.68 10.79 -3.90
CA ALA A 348 16.96 10.06 -3.98
C ALA A 348 17.85 10.31 -2.75
N ASP A 349 17.78 11.52 -2.19
CA ASP A 349 18.51 11.89 -0.98
C ASP A 349 17.79 11.36 0.28
N GLY A 350 18.58 11.00 1.30
CA GLY A 350 18.06 10.54 2.60
C GLY A 350 17.68 9.06 2.68
N VAL A 351 17.98 8.26 1.64
CA VAL A 351 17.78 6.79 1.65
C VAL A 351 18.68 6.15 2.72
N VAL A 352 18.06 5.47 3.67
CA VAL A 352 18.75 4.70 4.72
C VAL A 352 18.06 3.35 4.91
N TYR A 353 18.83 2.28 5.10
CA TYR A 353 18.28 0.93 5.27
C TYR A 353 18.23 0.51 6.74
N ALA A 354 17.05 0.07 7.17
CA ALA A 354 16.79 -0.53 8.47
C ALA A 354 17.00 -2.04 8.40
N HIS A 355 18.25 -2.49 8.54
CA HIS A 355 18.58 -3.91 8.57
C HIS A 355 17.90 -4.61 9.75
N LYS A 356 17.49 -5.87 9.54
CA LYS A 356 16.91 -6.72 10.58
C LYS A 356 17.85 -6.80 11.78
N LEU A 357 17.31 -6.80 12.99
CA LEU A 357 18.09 -6.96 14.22
C LEU A 357 18.64 -8.39 14.32
N ASP A 358 19.92 -8.51 14.68
CA ASP A 358 20.53 -9.77 15.12
C ASP A 358 20.51 -9.89 16.65
N LYS A 359 20.41 -11.12 17.17
CA LYS A 359 20.56 -11.37 18.60
C LYS A 359 21.96 -11.01 19.10
N ALA A 360 22.98 -11.09 18.25
CA ALA A 360 24.33 -10.64 18.59
C ALA A 360 24.38 -9.15 18.94
N GLU A 361 23.51 -8.33 18.35
CA GLU A 361 23.40 -6.89 18.66
C GLU A 361 22.83 -6.64 20.07
N SER A 362 22.25 -7.64 20.74
CA SER A 362 21.68 -7.44 22.08
C SER A 362 22.72 -7.08 23.14
N VAL A 363 23.99 -7.39 22.93
CA VAL A 363 25.04 -7.14 23.95
C VAL A 363 25.33 -5.64 24.04
N LEU A 364 25.32 -5.10 25.26
CA LEU A 364 25.78 -3.74 25.54
C LEU A 364 27.31 -3.71 25.58
N ASP A 365 27.92 -3.02 24.62
CA ASP A 365 29.35 -2.72 24.63
C ASP A 365 29.58 -1.40 25.37
N PHE A 366 30.02 -1.48 26.63
CA PHE A 366 30.26 -0.29 27.44
C PHE A 366 31.38 0.61 26.91
N THR A 367 32.16 0.21 25.90
CA THR A 367 33.13 1.10 25.26
C THR A 367 32.46 2.20 24.42
N HIS A 368 31.17 2.07 24.10
CA HIS A 368 30.40 3.09 23.38
C HIS A 368 29.90 4.22 24.31
N PRO A 369 29.49 5.39 23.76
CA PRO A 369 28.87 6.46 24.53
C PRO A 369 27.59 6.02 25.26
N ALA A 370 27.41 6.50 26.49
CA ALA A 370 26.26 6.13 27.31
C ALA A 370 24.90 6.45 26.66
N ILE A 371 24.83 7.50 25.84
CA ILE A 371 23.61 7.88 25.12
C ILE A 371 23.23 6.89 24.02
N GLU A 372 24.20 6.24 23.37
CA GLU A 372 23.93 5.21 22.37
C GLU A 372 23.43 3.93 23.03
N LEU A 373 24.05 3.54 24.15
CA LEU A 373 23.62 2.39 24.94
C LEU A 373 22.23 2.59 25.56
N GLU A 374 21.91 3.81 26.00
CA GLU A 374 20.58 4.17 26.46
C GLU A 374 19.52 4.01 25.37
N ARG A 375 19.81 4.46 24.14
CA ARG A 375 18.95 4.25 22.97
C ARG A 375 18.81 2.77 22.64
N GLN A 376 19.88 1.99 22.73
CA GLN A 376 19.84 0.54 22.50
C GLN A 376 18.92 -0.16 23.49
N VAL A 377 19.02 0.16 24.79
CA VAL A 377 18.14 -0.37 25.83
C VAL A 377 16.67 -0.10 25.51
N ARG A 378 16.34 1.12 25.09
CA ARG A 378 14.97 1.47 24.71
C ARG A 378 14.52 0.81 23.41
N ALA A 379 15.34 0.86 22.37
CA ALA A 379 15.03 0.30 21.06
C ALA A 379 14.76 -1.21 21.12
N PHE A 380 15.46 -1.93 22.01
CA PHE A 380 15.38 -3.38 22.13
C PHE A 380 14.40 -3.85 23.21
N ASP A 381 13.67 -2.96 23.89
CA ASP A 381 12.52 -3.32 24.73
C ASP A 381 11.23 -3.38 23.86
N PRO A 382 10.55 -4.54 23.73
CA PRO A 382 10.75 -5.79 24.49
C PRO A 382 11.64 -6.84 23.82
N TRP A 383 11.98 -6.69 22.54
CA TRP A 383 12.83 -7.62 21.81
C TRP A 383 13.89 -6.90 20.98
N PRO A 384 15.15 -7.40 20.91
CA PRO A 384 15.67 -8.64 21.53
C PRO A 384 15.97 -8.56 23.05
N GLY A 385 15.81 -7.39 23.65
CA GLY A 385 16.38 -7.02 24.95
C GLY A 385 17.85 -6.62 24.81
N SER A 386 18.38 -5.95 25.83
CA SER A 386 19.80 -5.61 25.92
C SER A 386 20.48 -6.42 27.01
N ASP A 387 21.45 -7.25 26.65
CA ASP A 387 22.18 -8.11 27.58
C ASP A 387 23.49 -7.43 28.02
N ALA A 388 23.82 -7.49 29.31
CA ALA A 388 25.05 -6.93 29.87
C ALA A 388 25.62 -7.82 30.97
N GLU A 389 26.90 -7.65 31.25
CA GLU A 389 27.51 -8.15 32.48
C GLU A 389 27.62 -7.01 33.49
N ILE A 390 27.01 -7.19 34.67
CA ILE A 390 27.05 -6.21 35.76
C ILE A 390 27.63 -6.90 36.99
N ALA A 391 28.83 -6.47 37.40
CA ALA A 391 29.55 -7.01 38.54
C ALA A 391 29.63 -8.55 38.54
N GLY A 392 30.08 -9.11 37.41
CA GLY A 392 30.28 -10.55 37.19
C GLY A 392 29.00 -11.36 36.95
N GLU A 393 27.83 -10.72 36.87
CA GLU A 393 26.55 -11.39 36.61
C GLU A 393 25.96 -10.96 35.27
N ARG A 394 25.57 -11.95 34.44
CA ARG A 394 24.86 -11.70 33.18
C ARG A 394 23.40 -11.38 33.46
N VAL A 395 22.98 -10.21 33.01
CA VAL A 395 21.63 -9.69 33.20
C VAL A 395 21.10 -9.11 31.90
N ARG A 396 19.79 -9.00 31.80
CA ARG A 396 19.14 -8.22 30.77
C ARG A 396 18.72 -6.86 31.31
N VAL A 397 19.14 -5.80 30.66
CA VAL A 397 18.82 -4.41 30.97
C VAL A 397 17.56 -4.03 30.20
N TRP A 398 16.57 -3.49 30.94
CA TRP A 398 15.26 -3.10 30.40
C TRP A 398 14.98 -1.60 30.52
N ALA A 399 15.70 -0.90 31.39
CA ALA A 399 15.63 0.55 31.47
C ALA A 399 16.96 1.11 31.98
N ALA A 400 17.42 2.18 31.34
CA ALA A 400 18.63 2.88 31.71
C ALA A 400 18.54 4.36 31.34
N ARG A 401 19.43 5.17 31.90
CA ARG A 401 19.58 6.59 31.58
C ARG A 401 21.05 6.91 31.33
N ALA A 402 21.33 7.70 30.30
CA ALA A 402 22.65 8.26 30.08
C ALA A 402 22.92 9.41 31.06
N VAL A 403 24.12 9.43 31.64
CA VAL A 403 24.58 10.45 32.60
C VAL A 403 25.89 11.04 32.08
N GLY A 404 25.93 12.37 31.89
CA GLY A 404 27.01 13.04 31.17
C GLY A 404 28.31 13.27 31.95
N HIS A 405 28.30 13.26 33.29
CA HIS A 405 29.47 13.65 34.09
C HIS A 405 29.81 12.63 35.16
N ARG A 406 31.02 12.04 35.10
CA ARG A 406 31.54 11.10 36.11
C ARG A 406 33.07 11.03 36.19
N PRO A 407 33.63 10.50 37.31
CA PRO A 407 35.06 10.25 37.47
C PRO A 407 35.60 9.24 36.45
N ALA A 408 36.87 9.38 36.08
CA ALA A 408 37.56 8.48 35.15
C ALA A 408 37.59 7.05 35.70
N ALA A 409 36.97 6.13 34.97
CA ALA A 409 36.96 4.70 35.25
C ALA A 409 36.98 3.92 33.94
N VAL A 410 37.46 2.68 33.99
CA VAL A 410 37.47 1.79 32.82
C VAL A 410 36.03 1.46 32.42
N ALA A 411 35.72 1.53 31.13
CA ALA A 411 34.41 1.15 30.59
C ALA A 411 33.95 -0.23 31.11
N GLY A 412 32.69 -0.34 31.49
CA GLY A 412 32.11 -1.54 32.13
C GLY A 412 32.25 -1.59 33.66
N THR A 413 33.00 -0.66 34.27
CA THR A 413 33.14 -0.61 35.74
C THR A 413 31.88 -0.05 36.39
N VAL A 414 31.36 -0.74 37.42
CA VAL A 414 30.31 -0.18 38.30
C VAL A 414 30.94 0.89 39.18
N ILE A 415 30.45 2.12 39.04
CA ILE A 415 31.04 3.33 39.66
C ILE A 415 30.11 4.00 40.68
N ASP A 416 28.82 3.65 40.67
CA ASP A 416 27.84 4.08 41.67
C ASP A 416 26.70 3.06 41.69
N ALA A 417 26.20 2.71 42.85
CA ALA A 417 25.05 1.83 43.00
C ALA A 417 24.23 2.26 44.21
N SER A 418 23.07 2.85 43.91
CA SER A 418 22.15 3.39 44.90
C SER A 418 20.71 3.03 44.56
N ARG A 419 19.76 3.53 45.35
CA ARG A 419 18.32 3.35 45.03
C ARG A 419 17.93 3.97 43.69
N GLU A 420 18.70 4.94 43.18
CA GLU A 420 18.46 5.59 41.88
C GLU A 420 18.86 4.71 40.69
N GLY A 421 19.71 3.70 40.90
CA GLY A 421 20.20 2.82 39.84
C GLY A 421 21.62 2.34 40.06
N ILE A 422 22.05 1.45 39.17
CA ILE A 422 23.44 0.99 39.05
C ILE A 422 24.05 1.70 37.87
N ALA A 423 25.09 2.49 38.10
CA ALA A 423 25.71 3.24 37.05
C ALA A 423 27.09 2.72 36.70
N ILE A 424 27.28 2.55 35.39
CA ILE A 424 28.40 1.84 34.79
C ILE A 424 29.13 2.83 33.90
N ALA A 425 30.46 2.88 34.03
CA ALA A 425 31.31 3.73 33.20
C ALA A 425 31.19 3.30 31.73
N CYS A 426 31.06 4.28 30.84
CA CYS A 426 31.00 4.07 29.40
C CYS A 426 32.21 4.71 28.72
N GLY A 427 32.36 4.53 27.39
CA GLY A 427 33.38 5.25 26.62
C GLY A 427 33.25 6.77 26.76
N GLU A 428 32.00 7.25 26.79
CA GLU A 428 31.65 8.61 27.18
C GLU A 428 30.48 8.59 28.17
N GLY A 429 30.62 9.33 29.27
CA GLY A 429 29.62 9.39 30.34
C GLY A 429 29.44 8.05 31.07
N ALA A 430 28.23 7.81 31.56
CA ALA A 430 27.86 6.57 32.23
C ALA A 430 26.41 6.17 32.00
N LEU A 431 26.17 4.86 31.92
CA LEU A 431 24.84 4.28 31.79
C LEU A 431 24.31 3.90 33.17
N ARG A 432 23.27 4.59 33.64
CA ARG A 432 22.56 4.28 34.89
C ARG A 432 21.40 3.33 34.62
N VAL A 433 21.60 2.05 34.92
CA VAL A 433 20.59 0.99 34.84
C VAL A 433 19.58 1.13 35.97
N THR A 434 18.29 1.19 35.63
CA THR A 434 17.18 1.36 36.59
C THR A 434 16.26 0.15 36.66
N ALA A 435 16.19 -0.66 35.59
CA ALA A 435 15.47 -1.92 35.58
C ALA A 435 16.26 -3.00 34.84
N LEU A 436 16.31 -4.20 35.42
CA LEU A 436 17.01 -5.34 34.87
C LEU A 436 16.31 -6.66 35.18
N GLN A 437 16.78 -7.74 34.59
CA GLN A 437 16.26 -9.09 34.76
C GLN A 437 17.43 -10.08 34.83
N ARG A 438 17.45 -10.87 35.90
CA ARG A 438 18.38 -11.99 36.07
C ARG A 438 17.92 -13.18 35.21
N ALA A 439 18.83 -14.09 34.87
CA ALA A 439 18.49 -15.30 34.12
C ALA A 439 17.34 -16.08 34.80
N GLY A 440 16.28 -16.37 34.06
CA GLY A 440 15.07 -17.06 34.56
C GLY A 440 14.19 -16.24 35.52
N GLY A 441 14.57 -15.00 35.86
CA GLY A 441 13.82 -14.13 36.76
C GLY A 441 12.78 -13.26 36.05
N ARG A 442 12.08 -12.43 36.83
CA ARG A 442 11.21 -11.35 36.31
C ARG A 442 12.01 -10.05 36.15
N ARG A 443 11.47 -9.08 35.38
CA ARG A 443 11.98 -7.69 35.38
C ARG A 443 11.82 -7.10 36.79
N ILE A 444 12.91 -6.56 37.34
CA ILE A 444 12.99 -5.99 38.69
C ILE A 444 13.66 -4.61 38.64
N SER A 445 13.44 -3.81 39.69
CA SER A 445 14.15 -2.54 39.84
C SER A 445 15.63 -2.76 40.20
N ALA A 446 16.47 -1.76 39.92
CA ALA A 446 17.84 -1.75 40.40
C ALA A 446 17.93 -1.82 41.93
N ALA A 447 16.98 -1.20 42.64
CA ALA A 447 16.91 -1.25 44.11
C ALA A 447 16.67 -2.67 44.63
N ASP A 448 15.78 -3.44 43.99
CA ASP A 448 15.51 -4.84 44.35
C ASP A 448 16.70 -5.73 44.05
N TYR A 449 17.36 -5.51 42.92
CA TYR A 449 18.62 -6.20 42.61
C TYR A 449 19.70 -5.92 43.67
N LEU A 450 19.84 -4.67 44.10
CA LEU A 450 20.77 -4.28 45.17
C LEU A 450 20.33 -4.72 46.58
N ASN A 451 19.07 -5.07 46.81
CA ASN A 451 18.64 -5.71 48.06
C ASN A 451 19.16 -7.16 48.13
N ALA A 452 19.24 -7.84 46.98
CA ALA A 452 19.82 -9.17 46.87
C ALA A 452 21.37 -9.16 46.77
N ARG A 453 21.96 -8.01 46.44
CA ARG A 453 23.42 -7.80 46.30
C ARG A 453 23.90 -6.57 47.08
N PRO A 454 23.84 -6.59 48.42
CA PRO A 454 24.20 -5.43 49.24
C PRO A 454 25.68 -5.04 49.11
N GLU A 455 26.56 -5.97 48.72
CA GLU A 455 27.99 -5.74 48.49
C GLU A 455 28.28 -4.75 47.36
N LEU A 456 27.33 -4.56 46.44
CA LEU A 456 27.48 -3.59 45.35
C LEU A 456 27.16 -2.16 45.78
N ARG A 457 26.49 -1.95 46.91
CA ARG A 457 26.01 -0.61 47.30
C ARG A 457 27.17 0.32 47.58
N SER A 458 27.11 1.51 46.99
CA SER A 458 28.02 2.59 47.35
C SER A 458 27.86 2.93 48.84
N PRO A 459 28.96 3.28 49.54
CA PRO A 459 28.88 3.76 50.92
C PRO A 459 27.88 4.92 51.00
N ARG A 460 27.03 4.95 52.03
CA ARG A 460 26.20 6.14 52.28
C ARG A 460 27.14 7.32 52.48
N ALA A 461 26.93 8.40 51.74
CA ALA A 461 27.58 9.66 52.06
C ALA A 461 27.26 10.00 53.53
N PRO A 462 28.26 10.45 54.32
CA PRO A 462 28.11 10.69 55.76
C PRO A 462 27.03 11.72 56.09
#